data_AF-A0A970EPJ6-F1
#
_entry.id   AF-A0A970EPJ6-F1
#
_cell.length_a   1.000
_cell.length_b   1.000
_cell.length_c   1.000
_cell.angle_alpha   90.00
_cell.angle_beta   90.00
_cell.angle_gamma   90.00
#
_symmetry.space_group_name_H-M   'P 1'
#
loop_
_entity.id
_entity.type
_entity.pdbx_description
1 polymer ?
#
loop_
_entity_poly.entity_id
_entity_poly.type
_entity_poly.pdbx_seq_one_letter_code
_entity_poly.pdbx_strand_id
1 'polypeptide(L)' 'MPRLTQMEFNTIRELLGPALANKVKLQNYAQQVQDPQLKQVFQTMSAGCDQKVKNLLGFL' A
#
# COMPACT_ATOMS: atom_id res chain seq x y z
N MET A 1 11.10 19.36 4.07
CA MET A 1 11.41 18.00 3.58
C MET A 1 12.46 17.40 4.49
N PRO A 2 12.24 16.21 5.06
CA PRO A 2 13.25 15.54 5.87
C PRO A 2 14.52 15.34 5.03
N ARG A 3 15.70 15.59 5.61
CA ARG A 3 16.98 15.23 4.98
C ARG A 3 17.18 13.74 5.16
N LEU A 4 16.61 12.95 4.26
CA LEU A 4 16.81 11.50 4.23
C LEU A 4 18.27 11.18 3.95
N THR A 5 18.83 10.25 4.71
CA THR A 5 20.05 9.55 4.33
C THR A 5 19.79 8.70 3.08
N GLN A 6 20.85 8.33 2.35
CA GLN A 6 20.71 7.45 1.19
C GLN A 6 20.08 6.09 1.56
N MET A 7 20.38 5.58 2.76
CA MET A 7 19.80 4.34 3.27
C MET A 7 18.29 4.49 3.49
N GLU A 8 17.85 5.54 4.19
CA GLU A 8 16.41 5.78 4.43
C GLU A 8 15.65 5.98 3.12
N PHE A 9 16.22 6.72 2.17
CA PHE A 9 15.63 6.90 0.84
C PHE A 9 15.44 5.56 0.12
N ASN A 10 16.48 4.70 0.13
CA ASN A 10 16.40 3.38 -0.50
C ASN A 10 15.37 2.49 0.21
N THR A 11 15.34 2.47 1.54
CA THR A 11 14.34 1.74 2.33
C THR A 11 12.92 2.19 2.00
N ILE A 12 12.67 3.50 1.88
CA ILE A 12 11.35 4.02 1.51
C ILE A 12 10.93 3.50 0.12
N ARG A 13 11.85 3.48 -0.86
CA ARG A 13 11.55 2.95 -2.20
C ARG A 13 11.26 1.44 -2.18
N GLU A 14 12.05 0.67 -1.43
CA GLU A 14 11.84 -0.77 -1.25
C GLU A 14 10.49 -1.09 -0.60
N LEU A 15 10.02 -0.24 0.33
CA LEU A 15 8.70 -0.38 0.96
C LEU A 15 7.55 0.09 0.07
N LEU A 16 7.79 1.04 -0.83
CA LEU A 16 6.77 1.62 -1.70
C LEU A 16 6.25 0.60 -2.72
N GLY A 17 7.16 -0.16 -3.35
CA GLY A 17 6.83 -1.14 -4.39
C GLY A 17 5.81 -2.19 -3.93
N PRO A 18 6.08 -2.94 -2.85
CA PRO A 18 5.15 -3.92 -2.30
C PRO A 18 3.82 -3.31 -1.84
N ALA A 19 3.82 -2.08 -1.31
CA ALA A 19 2.57 -1.42 -0.90
C ALA A 19 1.67 -1.13 -2.11
N LEU A 20 2.24 -0.65 -3.22
CA LEU A 20 1.52 -0.45 -4.48
C LEU A 20 1.01 -1.78 -5.07
N ALA A 21 1.87 -2.80 -5.13
CA ALA A 21 1.50 -4.10 -5.66
C ALA A 21 0.36 -4.75 -4.85
N ASN A 22 0.45 -4.70 -3.52
CA ASN A 22 -0.57 -5.25 -2.64
C ASN A 22 -1.89 -4.48 -2.71
N LYS A 23 -1.85 -3.14 -2.85
CA LYS A 23 -3.06 -2.33 -3.08
C LYS A 23 -3.85 -2.86 -4.28
N VAL A 24 -3.19 -3.04 -5.43
CA VAL A 24 -3.81 -3.52 -6.67
C VAL A 24 -4.28 -4.97 -6.52
N LYS A 25 -3.45 -5.84 -5.94
CA LYS A 25 -3.79 -7.24 -5.69
C LYS A 25 -5.07 -7.37 -4.85
N LEU A 26 -5.18 -6.60 -3.78
CA LEU A 26 -6.34 -6.61 -2.89
C LEU A 26 -7.58 -6.01 -3.55
N GLN A 27 -7.43 -4.97 -4.40
CA GLN A 27 -8.55 -4.46 -5.21
C GLN A 27 -9.08 -5.54 -6.16
N ASN A 28 -8.18 -6.26 -6.83
CA ASN A 28 -8.57 -7.35 -7.72
C ASN A 28 -9.31 -8.46 -6.96
N TYR A 29 -8.83 -8.84 -5.77
CA TYR A 29 -9.51 -9.84 -4.94
C TYR A 29 -10.89 -9.37 -4.46
N ALA A 30 -11.03 -8.10 -4.07
CA ALA A 30 -12.32 -7.52 -3.69
C ALA A 30 -13.35 -7.50 -4.84
N GLN A 31 -12.88 -7.46 -6.10
CA GLN A 31 -13.75 -7.52 -7.28
C GLN A 31 -14.16 -8.96 -7.63
N GLN A 32 -13.34 -9.95 -7.30
CA GLN A 32 -13.56 -11.36 -7.68
C GLN A 32 -14.33 -12.16 -6.61
N VAL A 33 -14.26 -11.75 -5.35
CA VAL A 33 -14.90 -12.46 -4.25
C VAL A 33 -16.40 -12.18 -4.18
N GLN A 34 -17.19 -13.23 -3.94
CA GLN A 34 -18.64 -13.13 -3.77
C GLN A 34 -19.05 -12.89 -2.32
N ASP A 35 -18.26 -13.40 -1.37
CA ASP A 35 -18.51 -13.22 0.06
C ASP A 35 -18.42 -11.74 0.47
N PRO A 36 -19.49 -11.14 1.02
CA PRO A 36 -19.50 -9.71 1.35
C PRO A 36 -18.52 -9.32 2.46
N GLN A 37 -18.30 -10.20 3.45
CA GLN A 37 -17.40 -9.91 4.56
C GLN A 37 -15.95 -9.90 4.08
N LEU A 38 -15.58 -10.90 3.28
CA LEU A 38 -14.25 -11.02 2.70
C LEU A 38 -13.97 -9.90 1.70
N LYS A 39 -14.98 -9.46 0.93
CA LYS A 39 -14.90 -8.26 0.10
C LYS A 39 -14.54 -7.02 0.93
N GLN A 40 -15.22 -6.80 2.05
CA GLN A 40 -14.95 -5.67 2.94
C GLN A 40 -13.55 -5.74 3.55
N VAL A 41 -13.08 -6.93 3.91
CA VAL A 41 -11.71 -7.14 4.39
C VAL A 41 -10.69 -6.72 3.33
N PHE A 42 -10.82 -7.19 2.09
CA PHE A 42 -9.89 -6.83 1.01
C PHE A 42 -9.92 -5.32 0.69
N GLN A 43 -11.10 -4.70 0.70
CA GLN A 43 -11.23 -3.25 0.52
C GLN A 43 -10.51 -2.48 1.64
N THR A 44 -10.68 -2.91 2.89
CA THR A 44 -10.04 -2.29 4.06
C THR A 44 -8.53 -2.43 4.00
N MET A 45 -8.02 -3.63 3.67
CA MET A 45 -6.58 -3.87 3.52
C MET A 45 -5.99 -3.06 2.35
N SER A 46 -6.73 -2.93 1.24
CA SER A 46 -6.31 -2.11 0.10
C SER A 46 -6.21 -0.63 0.47
N ALA A 47 -7.19 -0.10 1.21
CA ALA A 47 -7.15 1.26 1.74
C ALA A 47 -5.96 1.48 2.69
N GLY A 48 -5.63 0.50 3.53
CA GLY A 48 -4.43 0.53 4.37
C GLY A 48 -3.13 0.59 3.55
N CYS A 49 -3.07 -0.14 2.44
CA CYS A 49 -1.93 -0.07 1.50
C CYS A 49 -1.84 1.31 0.83
N ASP A 50 -2.96 1.90 0.43
CA ASP A 50 -3.01 3.26 -0.13
C ASP A 50 -2.53 4.31 0.88
N GLN A 51 -2.96 4.22 2.14
CA GLN A 51 -2.47 5.10 3.20
C GLN A 51 -0.97 4.94 3.43
N LYS A 52 -0.46 3.70 3.42
CA LYS A 52 0.98 3.44 3.53
C LYS A 52 1.76 4.09 2.39
N VAL A 53 1.26 4.00 1.15
CA VAL A 53 1.87 4.68 -0.01
C VAL A 53 1.91 6.19 0.19
N LYS A 54 0.78 6.80 0.59
CA LYS A 54 0.71 8.25 0.86
C LYS A 54 1.71 8.69 1.93
N ASN A 55 1.83 7.92 3.01
CA ASN A 55 2.79 8.20 4.08
C ASN A 55 4.23 8.10 3.57
N LEU A 56 4.57 7.03 2.83
CA LEU A 56 5.90 6.83 2.26
C LEU A 56 6.29 7.93 1.27
N LEU A 57 5.36 8.33 0.39
CA LEU A 57 5.57 9.44 -0.53
C LEU A 57 5.71 10.78 0.20
N GLY A 58 5.09 10.96 1.37
CA GLY A 58 5.24 12.16 2.18
C GLY A 58 6.63 12.32 2.83
N PHE A 59 7.43 11.25 2.89
CA PHE A 59 8.83 11.32 3.31
C PHE A 59 9.79 11.67 2.17
N LEU A 60 9.40 11.38 0.92
CA LEU A 60 10.19 11.70 -0.29
C LEU A 60 10.00 13.17 -0.71
#